data_AF-A0AAV5JJQ0-F1
#
_entry.id   AF-A0AAV5JJQ0-F1
#
_cell.length_a   1.000
_cell.length_b   1.000
_cell.length_c   1.000
_cell.angle_alpha   90.00
_cell.angle_beta   90.00
_cell.angle_gamma   90.00
#
_symmetry.space_group_name_H-M   'P 1'
#
loop_
_entity.id
_entity.type
_entity.pdbx_description
1 polymer ?
#
loop_
_entity_poly.entity_id
_entity_poly.type
_entity_poly.pdbx_seq_one_letter_code
_entity_poly.pdbx_strand_id
1 'polypeptide(L)' 'MSSQPSGSLFLFDRKVVPHLRKDGHNWRKKKDGKTVKECHERLKVGGVDVLKCYYAHGEGNENFQRRVYWMLEE' A
#
# COMPACT_ATOMS: atom_id res chain seq x y z
N MET A 1 3.64 -10.35 16.31
CA MET A 1 2.42 -10.01 15.54
C MET A 1 2.17 -11.14 14.57
N SER A 2 1.00 -11.77 14.60
CA SER A 2 0.66 -12.85 13.67
C SER A 2 0.75 -12.35 12.23
N SER A 3 1.48 -13.05 11.37
CA SER A 3 1.51 -12.75 9.94
C SER A 3 0.08 -12.85 9.38
N GLN A 4 -0.47 -11.75 8.86
CA GLN A 4 -1.74 -11.79 8.14
C GLN A 4 -1.63 -12.79 6.98
N PRO A 5 -2.65 -13.65 6.76
CA PRO A 5 -2.64 -14.56 5.63
C PRO A 5 -2.68 -13.79 4.30
N SER A 6 -2.06 -14.37 3.27
CA SER A 6 -2.15 -13.85 1.90
C SER A 6 -3.61 -13.70 1.47
N GLY A 7 -3.92 -12.63 0.74
CA GLY A 7 -5.29 -12.33 0.29
C GLY A 7 -6.17 -11.61 1.31
N SER A 8 -5.67 -11.27 2.49
CA SER A 8 -6.40 -10.44 3.46
C SER A 8 -6.75 -9.07 2.85
N LEU A 9 -8.01 -8.65 3.02
CA LEU A 9 -8.51 -7.35 2.57
C LEU A 9 -9.09 -6.58 3.76
N PHE A 10 -8.79 -5.29 3.82
CA PHE A 10 -9.23 -4.40 4.89
C PHE A 10 -9.82 -3.12 4.29
N LEU A 11 -10.85 -2.57 4.95
CA LEU A 11 -11.43 -1.28 4.64
C LEU A 11 -11.24 -0.35 5.84
N PHE A 12 -10.72 0.84 5.58
CA PHE A 12 -10.48 1.85 6.61
C PHE A 12 -11.14 3.17 6.22
N ASP A 13 -11.65 3.89 7.22
CA ASP A 13 -11.90 5.33 7.06
C ASP A 13 -10.56 6.08 7.12
N ARG A 14 -10.17 6.66 5.99
CA ARG A 14 -8.89 7.40 5.84
C ARG A 14 -8.82 8.64 6.74
N LYS A 15 -9.96 9.24 7.11
CA LYS A 15 -10.02 10.41 8.01
C LYS A 15 -9.71 10.00 9.45
N VAL A 16 -10.06 8.77 9.82
CA VAL A 16 -9.84 8.22 11.17
C VAL A 16 -8.49 7.50 11.28
N VAL A 17 -8.02 6.86 10.19
CA VAL A 17 -6.77 6.07 10.16
C VAL A 17 -5.77 6.67 9.17
N PRO A 18 -5.14 7.83 9.48
CA PRO A 18 -4.22 8.50 8.56
C PRO A 18 -2.92 7.73 8.31
N HIS A 19 -2.55 6.82 9.23
CA HIS A 19 -1.30 6.06 9.19
C HIS A 19 -1.50 4.57 8.84
N LEU A 20 -2.47 4.25 7.98
CA LEU A 20 -2.76 2.86 7.56
C LEU A 20 -1.55 2.08 7.02
N ARG A 21 -0.49 2.78 6.59
CA ARG A 21 0.75 2.16 6.09
C ARG A 21 1.74 1.75 7.20
N LYS A 22 1.51 2.15 8.45
CA LYS A 22 2.27 1.71 9.63
C LYS A 22 1.67 0.41 10.18
N ASP A 23 1.71 -0.64 9.36
CA ASP A 23 1.06 -1.92 9.59
C ASP A 23 1.95 -2.97 10.28
N GLY A 24 3.15 -2.58 10.71
CA GLY A 24 4.09 -3.47 11.43
C GLY A 24 4.85 -4.43 10.53
N HIS A 25 4.71 -4.35 9.21
CA HIS A 25 5.48 -5.16 8.26
C HIS A 25 6.80 -4.52 7.87
N ASN A 26 7.80 -5.37 7.61
CA ASN A 26 9.09 -4.95 7.07
C ASN A 26 8.99 -4.84 5.54
N TRP A 27 8.95 -3.61 5.05
CA TRP A 27 8.88 -3.29 3.62
C TRP A 27 10.26 -3.01 3.05
N ARG A 28 10.47 -3.32 1.77
CA ARG A 28 11.70 -2.95 1.05
C ARG A 28 11.94 -1.45 1.16
N LYS A 29 13.16 -1.07 1.47
CA LYS A 29 13.56 0.33 1.58
C LYS A 29 14.37 0.76 0.37
N LYS A 30 14.44 2.07 0.14
CA LYS A 30 15.34 2.70 -0.82
C LYS A 30 16.79 2.52 -0.36
N LYS A 31 17.75 2.92 -1.21
CA LYS A 31 19.19 2.84 -0.90
C LYS A 31 19.58 3.56 0.40
N ASP A 32 18.78 4.54 0.83
CA ASP A 32 18.96 5.27 2.09
C ASP A 32 18.68 4.44 3.35
N GLY A 33 18.08 3.24 3.23
CA GLY A 33 17.70 2.39 4.35
C GLY A 33 16.59 2.96 5.26
N LYS A 34 15.99 4.09 4.90
CA LYS A 34 15.00 4.81 5.71
C LYS A 34 13.63 4.83 5.03
N THR A 35 13.60 5.12 3.74
CA THR A 35 12.36 5.34 3.00
C THR A 35 11.86 4.03 2.42
N VAL A 36 10.59 3.68 2.63
CA VAL A 36 9.99 2.51 1.95
C VAL A 36 9.99 2.75 0.44
N LYS A 37 10.37 1.73 -0.33
CA LYS A 37 10.29 1.71 -1.79
C LYS A 37 8.85 1.42 -2.23
N GLU A 38 7.97 2.38 -1.97
CA GLU A 38 6.57 2.35 -2.37
C GLU A 38 6.39 3.06 -3.72
N CYS A 39 5.66 2.43 -4.63
CA CYS A 39 5.25 3.01 -5.92
C CYS A 39 3.88 3.65 -5.79
N HIS A 40 3.69 4.83 -6.37
CA HIS A 40 2.44 5.60 -6.30
C HIS A 40 1.89 5.81 -7.71
N GLU A 41 0.76 5.18 -8.00
CA GLU A 41 0.13 5.19 -9.33
C GLU A 41 -1.30 5.75 -9.27
N ARG A 42 -1.81 6.20 -10.42
CA ARG A 42 -3.23 6.48 -10.64
C ARG A 42 -3.80 5.45 -11.62
N LEU A 43 -4.94 4.88 -11.27
CA LEU A 43 -5.61 3.87 -12.09
C LEU A 43 -6.83 4.48 -12.78
N LYS A 44 -7.04 4.04 -14.02
CA LYS A 44 -8.12 4.50 -14.88
C LYS A 44 -9.25 3.49 -14.95
N VAL A 45 -10.49 3.99 -15.00
CA VAL A 45 -11.68 3.23 -15.35
C VAL A 45 -12.34 3.95 -16.53
N GLY A 46 -12.53 3.27 -17.65
CA GLY A 46 -13.07 3.90 -18.86
C GLY A 46 -12.21 5.05 -19.43
N GLY A 47 -10.90 5.02 -19.22
CA GLY A 47 -9.96 6.05 -19.69
C GLY A 47 -9.81 7.28 -18.78
N VAL A 48 -10.63 7.37 -17.73
CA VAL A 48 -10.61 8.46 -16.75
C VAL A 48 -9.88 8.00 -15.49
N ASP A 49 -9.04 8.86 -14.89
CA ASP A 49 -8.39 8.57 -13.61
C ASP A 49 -9.45 8.51 -12.49
N VAL A 50 -9.48 7.41 -11.73
CA VAL A 50 -10.51 7.21 -10.67
C VAL A 50 -9.90 6.85 -9.31
N LEU A 51 -8.77 6.14 -9.28
CA LEU A 51 -8.17 5.61 -8.06
C LEU A 51 -6.71 6.01 -7.93
N LYS A 52 -6.24 6.22 -6.70
CA LYS A 52 -4.81 6.08 -6.37
C LYS A 52 -4.54 4.63 -5.97
N CYS A 53 -3.37 4.13 -6.36
CA CYS A 53 -2.86 2.81 -6.00
C CYS A 53 -1.44 2.94 -5.49
N TYR A 54 -1.22 2.61 -4.22
CA TYR A 54 0.12 2.54 -3.63
C TYR A 54 0.52 1.08 -3.49
N TYR A 55 1.74 0.75 -3.89
CA TYR A 55 2.23 -0.63 -3.93
C TYR A 55 3.61 -0.76 -3.27
N ALA A 56 3.78 -1.78 -2.41
CA ALA A 56 5.04 -2.10 -1.75
C ALA A 56 5.30 -3.61 -1.69
N HIS A 57 6.59 -3.97 -1.69
CA HIS A 57 7.07 -5.33 -1.51
C HIS A 57 7.71 -5.54 -0.14
N GLY A 58 7.53 -6.73 0.43
CA GLY A 58 8.18 -7.17 1.65
C GLY A 58 9.71 -7.24 1.50
N GLU A 59 10.40 -6.93 2.58
CA GLU A 59 11.87 -6.98 2.63
C GLU A 59 12.40 -8.41 2.48
N GLY A 60 11.89 -9.35 3.29
CA GLY A 60 12.40 -10.73 3.33
C GLY A 60 11.70 -11.72 2.38
N ASN A 61 10.57 -11.35 1.77
CA ASN A 61 9.81 -12.22 0.87
C ASN A 61 9.27 -11.41 -0.31
N GLU A 62 9.69 -11.75 -1.53
CA GLU A 62 9.30 -11.05 -2.75
C GLU A 62 7.81 -11.22 -3.11
N ASN A 63 7.23 -12.34 -2.67
CA ASN A 63 5.82 -12.67 -2.86
C ASN A 63 4.92 -11.99 -1.83
N PHE A 64 5.50 -11.43 -0.75
CA PHE A 64 4.75 -10.64 0.21
C PHE A 64 4.60 -9.21 -0.32
N GLN A 65 3.36 -8.80 -0.56
CA GLN A 65 3.05 -7.55 -1.24
C GLN A 65 1.84 -6.89 -0.60
N ARG A 66 1.81 -5.56 -0.64
CA ARG A 66 0.64 -4.76 -0.23
C ARG A 66 0.25 -3.81 -1.34
N ARG A 67 -1.06 -3.67 -1.54
CA ARG A 67 -1.66 -2.61 -2.34
C ARG A 67 -2.66 -1.83 -1.50
N VAL A 68 -2.63 -0.51 -1.61
CA VAL A 68 -3.58 0.38 -0.96
C VAL A 68 -4.28 1.19 -2.04
N TYR A 69 -5.61 1.19 -1.99
CA TYR A 69 -6.45 1.87 -2.96
C TYR A 69 -7.34 2.90 -2.27
N TRP A 70 -7.58 4.03 -2.95
CA TRP A 70 -8.66 4.95 -2.60
C TRP A 70 -9.07 5.77 -3.82
N MET A 71 -10.33 6.21 -3.80
CA MET A 71 -10.89 7.09 -4.83
C MET A 71 -10.14 8.43 -4.84
N LEU A 72 -9.99 9.02 -6.02
CA LEU A 72 -9.57 10.41 -6.13
C LEU A 72 -10.65 11.29 -5.48
N GLU A 73 -10.22 12.19 -4.61
CA GLU A 73 -11.07 13.29 -4.17
C GLU A 73 -11.08 14.31 -5.31
N GLU A 74 -12.27 14.73 -5.73
CA GLU A 74 -12.47 15.86 -6.65
C GLU A 74 -11.99 17.18 -6.02
#